data_AF-A0A5C4M6U0-F1
#
_entry.id   AF-A0A5C4M6U0-F1
#
_cell.length_a   1.000
_cell.length_b   1.000
_cell.length_c   1.000
_cell.angle_alpha   90.00
_cell.angle_beta   90.00
_cell.angle_gamma   90.00
#
_symmetry.space_group_name_H-M   'P 1'
#
loop_
_entity.id
_entity.type
_entity.pdbx_description
1 polymer ?
#
loop_
_entity_poly.entity_id
_entity_poly.type
_entity_poly.pdbx_seq_one_letter_code
_entity_poly.pdbx_strand_id
1 'polypeptide(L)'
;MTWQEDLRRLDVQLAGGEISLREHRKQREELLAAASGGFASSPVAATTEPVPVDEPPVSRSAALLATDRQTTAPSPADERATESMRYPTIHEAPTIVTRALGPLPDLTPPRSRRQVPPLPTHPVRRTGRKPTWAILALGVVLVLAMIIGATLFFSSRNEPDAPGSAVTGPAQTLSPSDAIERAEAKLPTLPGAANPENATLSIDKALELHLVTQADADLMRAAGASEIIYRASSDPANSPNGAMLLVVPASSAAQATKLADALRENLAGTGFVATPLGPAGADLMYTGSNAQGRVGALWYPSSTLAVGMGVSQSPTGDPAQLRTRLEQIRTQVTGAFPAT
;
A
#
# COMPACT_ATOMS: atom_id res chain seq x y z
N MET A 1 -15.86 -27.89 -19.64
CA MET A 1 -14.87 -27.85 -18.54
C MET A 1 -15.63 -27.54 -17.27
N THR A 2 -15.38 -28.26 -16.18
CA THR A 2 -16.10 -28.08 -14.91
C THR A 2 -15.51 -26.90 -14.15
N TRP A 3 -16.29 -25.86 -13.87
CA TRP A 3 -15.86 -24.67 -13.12
C TRP A 3 -15.17 -25.01 -11.78
N GLN A 4 -15.50 -26.16 -11.18
CA GLN A 4 -14.85 -26.68 -9.97
C GLN A 4 -13.37 -27.05 -10.18
N GLU A 5 -13.00 -27.56 -11.36
CA GLU A 5 -11.61 -27.88 -11.70
C GLU A 5 -10.80 -26.60 -11.93
N ASP A 6 -11.43 -25.59 -12.54
CA ASP A 6 -10.80 -24.28 -12.74
C ASP A 6 -10.54 -23.56 -11.41
N LEU A 7 -11.46 -23.66 -10.43
CA LEU A 7 -11.23 -23.18 -9.07
C LEU A 7 -10.10 -23.93 -8.37
N ARG A 8 -10.05 -25.26 -8.49
CA ARG A 8 -8.97 -26.07 -7.91
C ARG A 8 -7.62 -25.69 -8.49
N ARG A 9 -7.55 -25.39 -9.79
CA ARG A 9 -6.35 -24.92 -10.47
C ARG A 9 -5.92 -23.54 -9.97
N LEU A 10 -6.85 -22.60 -9.78
CA LEU A 10 -6.58 -21.29 -9.19
C LEU A 10 -6.03 -21.40 -7.76
N ASP A 11 -6.56 -22.31 -6.95
CA ASP A 11 -6.06 -22.53 -5.58
C ASP A 11 -4.63 -23.09 -5.57
N VAL A 12 -4.29 -23.98 -6.51
CA VAL A 12 -2.92 -24.47 -6.68
C VAL A 12 -1.98 -23.36 -7.13
N GLN A 13 -2.40 -22.47 -8.03
CA GLN A 13 -1.60 -21.33 -8.48
C GLN A 13 -1.39 -20.30 -7.37
N LEU A 14 -2.40 -20.07 -6.52
CA LEU A 14 -2.26 -19.23 -5.33
C LEU A 14 -1.28 -19.84 -4.33
N ALA A 15 -1.34 -21.15 -4.10
CA ALA A 15 -0.42 -21.87 -3.23
C ALA A 15 1.01 -21.91 -3.79
N GLY A 16 1.16 -21.92 -5.11
CA GLY A 16 2.45 -21.81 -5.82
C GLY A 16 3.00 -20.38 -5.88
N GLY A 17 2.21 -19.37 -5.52
CA GLY A 17 2.59 -17.95 -5.60
C GLY A 17 2.62 -17.40 -7.02
N GLU A 18 2.06 -18.11 -8.01
CA GLU A 18 2.01 -17.68 -9.41
C GLU A 18 0.98 -16.56 -9.62
N ILE A 19 -0.08 -16.52 -8.80
CA ILE A 19 -1.11 -15.49 -8.83
C ILE A 19 -1.23 -14.78 -7.48
N SER A 20 -1.47 -13.48 -7.53
CA SER A 20 -1.69 -12.68 -6.32
C SER A 20 -3.09 -12.93 -5.72
N LEU A 21 -3.27 -12.69 -4.41
CA LEU A 21 -4.56 -12.83 -3.71
C LEU A 21 -5.70 -12.00 -4.35
N ARG A 22 -5.36 -10.84 -4.92
CA ARG A 22 -6.32 -9.95 -5.59
C ARG A 22 -6.75 -10.49 -6.95
N GLU A 23 -5.80 -11.05 -7.67
CA GLU A 23 -6.01 -11.68 -8.97
C GLU A 23 -6.80 -12.99 -8.85
N HIS A 24 -6.48 -13.81 -7.84
CA HIS A 24 -7.27 -14.99 -7.48
C HIS A 24 -8.73 -14.62 -7.17
N ARG A 25 -8.97 -13.56 -6.40
CA ARG A 25 -10.33 -13.09 -6.09
C ARG A 25 -11.09 -12.68 -7.35
N LYS A 26 -10.46 -11.90 -8.23
CA LYS A 26 -11.05 -11.44 -9.48
C LYS A 26 -11.39 -12.61 -10.41
N GLN A 27 -10.44 -13.52 -10.62
CA GLN A 27 -10.62 -14.69 -11.51
C GLN A 27 -11.65 -15.67 -10.94
N ARG A 28 -11.70 -15.84 -9.62
CA ARG A 28 -12.74 -16.64 -8.94
C ARG A 28 -14.12 -16.03 -9.11
N GLU A 29 -14.26 -14.72 -8.94
CA GLU A 29 -15.53 -14.01 -9.14
C GLU A 29 -16.00 -14.11 -10.60
N GLU A 30 -15.08 -14.02 -11.56
CA GLU A 30 -15.38 -14.18 -12.98
C GLU A 30 -15.80 -15.60 -13.34
N LEU A 31 -15.13 -16.64 -12.81
CA LEU A 31 -15.53 -18.03 -12.99
C LEU A 31 -16.88 -18.34 -12.33
N LEU A 32 -17.16 -17.75 -11.16
CA LEU A 32 -18.46 -17.88 -10.50
C LEU A 32 -19.56 -17.14 -11.25
N ALA A 33 -19.27 -15.97 -11.82
CA ALA A 33 -20.20 -15.21 -12.66
C ALA A 33 -20.50 -15.92 -13.99
N ALA A 34 -19.49 -16.56 -14.59
CA ALA A 34 -19.67 -17.39 -15.78
C ALA A 34 -20.48 -18.66 -15.48
N ALA A 35 -20.26 -19.27 -14.31
CA ALA A 35 -21.00 -20.45 -13.87
C ALA A 35 -22.43 -20.14 -13.40
N SER A 36 -22.71 -18.91 -12.95
CA SER A 36 -24.02 -18.49 -12.45
C SER A 36 -25.03 -18.13 -13.53
N GLY A 37 -24.65 -18.19 -14.82
CA GLY A 37 -25.54 -17.94 -15.95
C GLY A 37 -25.96 -16.47 -16.01
N GLY A 38 -25.21 -15.67 -16.78
CA GLY A 38 -25.42 -14.24 -16.93
C GLY A 38 -26.89 -13.84 -17.12
N PHE A 39 -27.32 -12.80 -16.39
CA PHE A 39 -28.53 -12.06 -16.72
C PHE A 39 -28.38 -11.52 -18.13
N ALA A 40 -29.11 -12.12 -19.07
CA ALA A 40 -29.25 -11.63 -20.42
C ALA A 40 -29.84 -10.21 -20.39
N SER A 41 -29.14 -9.26 -21.01
CA SER A 41 -29.75 -8.03 -21.50
C SER A 41 -30.74 -8.41 -22.61
N SER A 42 -32.02 -8.57 -22.30
CA SER A 42 -33.06 -8.68 -23.33
C SER A 42 -33.31 -7.30 -23.96
N PRO A 43 -33.22 -7.15 -25.29
CA PRO A 43 -33.72 -5.98 -25.99
C PRO A 43 -35.23 -6.15 -26.16
N VAL A 44 -36.03 -5.31 -25.48
CA VAL A 44 -37.47 -5.23 -25.76
C VAL A 44 -37.71 -3.96 -26.57
N ALA A 45 -38.05 -4.19 -27.84
CA ALA A 45 -38.64 -3.20 -28.73
C ALA A 45 -39.95 -2.67 -28.12
N ALA A 46 -40.14 -1.35 -28.13
CA ALA A 46 -41.40 -0.73 -27.78
C ALA A 46 -42.04 -0.12 -29.04
N THR A 47 -43.07 -0.81 -29.54
CA THR A 47 -44.12 -0.24 -30.41
C THR A 47 -45.22 0.36 -29.53
N THR A 48 -45.72 1.50 -29.99
CA THR A 48 -46.75 2.44 -29.51
C THR A 48 -48.07 1.85 -28.98
N GLU A 49 -48.61 2.37 -27.85
CA GLU A 49 -49.96 3.01 -27.66
C GLU A 49 -50.36 3.20 -26.15
N PRO A 50 -51.37 4.07 -25.80
CA PRO A 50 -51.35 4.90 -24.58
C PRO A 50 -52.49 4.71 -23.53
N VAL A 51 -52.19 5.08 -22.25
CA VAL A 51 -53.04 5.67 -21.15
C VAL A 51 -54.09 4.74 -20.45
N PRO A 52 -54.44 4.85 -19.11
CA PRO A 52 -54.28 5.96 -18.14
C PRO A 52 -53.72 5.65 -16.72
N VAL A 53 -53.52 6.78 -16.02
CA VAL A 53 -53.13 7.14 -14.63
C VAL A 53 -53.95 6.46 -13.50
N ASP A 54 -53.30 5.92 -12.45
CA ASP A 54 -53.16 6.48 -11.08
C ASP A 54 -52.71 5.39 -10.07
N GLU A 55 -51.45 5.37 -9.61
CA GLU A 55 -50.99 4.75 -8.33
C GLU A 55 -49.49 5.04 -8.10
N PRO A 56 -49.05 5.39 -6.86
CA PRO A 56 -47.64 5.66 -6.60
C PRO A 56 -46.80 4.37 -6.67
N PRO A 57 -45.55 4.42 -7.14
CA PRO A 57 -44.73 3.23 -7.33
C PRO A 57 -44.31 2.66 -5.96
N VAL A 58 -44.95 1.56 -5.56
CA VAL A 58 -44.45 0.69 -4.49
C VAL A 58 -43.06 0.18 -4.90
N SER A 59 -42.05 0.45 -4.07
CA SER A 59 -40.69 -0.01 -4.35
C SER A 59 -40.64 -1.54 -4.38
N ARG A 60 -39.78 -2.12 -5.22
CA ARG A 60 -39.56 -3.58 -5.30
C ARG A 60 -39.24 -4.21 -3.93
N SER A 61 -38.71 -3.41 -3.00
CA SER A 61 -38.42 -3.81 -1.62
C SER A 61 -39.68 -4.04 -0.78
N ALA A 62 -40.76 -3.28 -1.03
CA ALA A 62 -42.05 -3.45 -0.33
C ALA A 62 -42.78 -4.72 -0.80
N ALA A 63 -42.64 -5.10 -2.07
CA ALA A 63 -43.20 -6.33 -2.62
C ALA A 63 -42.54 -7.62 -2.06
N LEU A 64 -41.28 -7.54 -1.62
CA LEU A 64 -40.57 -8.67 -1.01
C LEU A 64 -40.96 -8.92 0.46
N LEU A 65 -41.51 -7.91 1.14
CA LEU A 65 -41.97 -8.02 2.53
C LEU A 65 -43.44 -8.46 2.66
N ALA A 66 -44.21 -8.42 1.57
CA ALA A 66 -45.62 -8.81 1.52
C ALA A 66 -45.85 -10.31 1.25
N THR A 67 -44.88 -11.17 1.56
CA THR A 67 -45.00 -12.62 1.40
C THR A 67 -45.48 -13.25 2.70
N ASP A 68 -46.74 -13.67 2.74
CA ASP A 68 -47.35 -14.52 3.78
C ASP A 68 -46.99 -16.01 3.61
N ARG A 69 -45.87 -16.32 2.95
CA ARG A 69 -45.45 -17.70 2.75
C ARG A 69 -44.80 -18.21 4.03
N GLN A 70 -45.58 -18.97 4.80
CA GLN A 70 -45.10 -19.75 5.94
C GLN A 70 -43.90 -20.61 5.48
N THR A 71 -42.71 -20.35 6.03
CA THR A 71 -41.53 -21.18 5.77
C THR A 71 -41.70 -22.52 6.49
N THR A 72 -42.13 -23.55 5.76
CA THR A 72 -42.22 -24.93 6.26
C THR A 72 -40.90 -25.69 6.10
N ALA A 73 -39.76 -25.00 6.20
CA ALA A 73 -38.47 -25.66 6.32
C ALA A 73 -38.16 -25.81 7.81
N PRO A 74 -38.28 -27.02 8.41
CA PRO A 74 -37.78 -27.23 9.76
C PRO A 74 -36.29 -26.92 9.78
N SER A 75 -35.90 -25.98 10.62
CA SER A 75 -34.50 -25.67 10.84
C SER A 75 -33.87 -26.89 11.53
N PRO A 76 -32.68 -27.37 11.14
CA PRO A 76 -31.98 -28.45 11.87
C PRO A 76 -31.69 -28.12 13.34
N ALA A 77 -31.92 -26.87 13.75
CA ALA A 77 -31.85 -26.41 15.12
C ALA A 77 -33.09 -26.75 15.98
N ASP A 78 -34.21 -27.15 15.38
CA ASP A 78 -35.46 -27.41 16.11
C ASP A 78 -35.61 -28.87 16.58
N GLU A 79 -34.77 -29.80 16.09
CA GLU A 79 -34.89 -31.24 16.41
C GLU A 79 -33.86 -31.77 17.42
N ARG A 80 -32.91 -30.94 17.89
CA ARG A 80 -31.98 -31.35 18.96
C ARG A 80 -31.69 -30.23 19.94
N ALA A 81 -32.21 -30.38 21.16
CA ALA A 81 -31.70 -29.67 22.31
C ALA A 81 -30.19 -29.95 22.42
N THR A 82 -29.40 -28.89 22.59
CA THR A 82 -27.96 -28.93 22.81
C THR A 82 -27.64 -29.69 24.09
N GLU A 83 -27.65 -31.03 24.02
CA GLU A 83 -27.15 -31.88 25.09
C GLU A 83 -25.66 -31.56 25.30
N SER A 84 -25.38 -31.14 26.53
CA SER A 84 -24.08 -30.74 27.05
C SER A 84 -22.98 -31.75 26.73
N MET A 85 -22.03 -31.38 25.87
CA MET A 85 -20.75 -32.09 25.84
C MET A 85 -20.01 -31.85 27.15
N ARG A 86 -19.79 -32.92 27.92
CA ARG A 86 -18.99 -32.90 29.14
C ARG A 86 -17.52 -32.65 28.77
N TYR A 87 -16.97 -31.53 29.23
CA TYR A 87 -15.54 -31.24 29.10
C TYR A 87 -14.75 -32.25 29.96
N PRO A 88 -13.77 -32.99 29.41
CA PRO A 88 -12.96 -33.90 30.22
C PRO A 88 -12.06 -33.09 31.16
N THR A 89 -12.13 -33.41 32.45
CA THR A 89 -11.22 -32.90 33.48
C THR A 89 -9.86 -33.59 33.38
N ILE A 90 -8.79 -32.83 33.58
CA ILE A 90 -7.37 -33.22 33.38
C ILE A 90 -6.94 -34.48 34.18
N HIS A 91 -7.75 -34.94 35.12
CA HIS A 91 -7.45 -36.07 36.00
C HIS A 91 -7.85 -37.46 35.45
N GLU A 92 -8.53 -37.54 34.30
CA GLU A 92 -9.00 -38.80 33.72
C GLU A 92 -8.08 -39.41 32.63
N ALA A 93 -6.94 -38.80 32.32
CA ALA A 93 -5.96 -39.43 31.44
C ALA A 93 -5.02 -40.36 32.24
N PRO A 94 -4.97 -41.69 31.94
CA PRO A 94 -4.01 -42.57 32.59
C PRO A 94 -2.60 -42.19 32.14
N THR A 95 -1.84 -41.61 33.05
CA THR A 95 -0.40 -41.40 32.87
C THR A 95 0.26 -42.77 32.90
N ILE A 96 0.60 -43.32 31.74
CA ILE A 96 1.44 -44.52 31.65
C ILE A 96 2.86 -44.10 32.08
N VAL A 97 3.17 -44.32 33.35
CA VAL A 97 4.52 -44.17 33.89
C VAL A 97 5.32 -45.41 33.50
N THR A 98 6.04 -45.34 32.39
CA THR A 98 7.03 -46.37 32.05
C THR A 98 8.17 -46.31 33.07
N ARG A 99 8.30 -47.33 33.93
CA ARG A 99 9.42 -47.47 34.87
C ARG A 99 10.75 -47.59 34.13
N ALA A 100 11.76 -46.87 34.59
CA ALA A 100 13.14 -47.03 34.14
C ALA A 100 13.65 -48.44 34.47
N LEU A 101 14.10 -49.16 33.45
CA LEU A 101 14.89 -50.40 33.58
C LEU A 101 16.31 -50.05 34.07
N GLY A 102 16.83 -50.87 34.97
CA GLY A 102 18.14 -50.71 35.60
C GLY A 102 19.35 -50.89 34.65
N PRO A 103 20.58 -50.66 35.15
CA PRO A 103 21.76 -50.52 34.32
C PRO A 103 22.25 -51.85 33.76
N LEU A 104 22.41 -51.91 32.43
CA LEU A 104 23.17 -52.95 31.72
C LEU A 104 24.67 -52.60 31.78
N PRO A 105 25.57 -53.57 32.08
CA PRO A 105 27.00 -53.34 32.10
C PRO A 105 27.58 -53.37 30.68
N ASP A 106 28.56 -52.50 30.47
CA ASP A 106 29.60 -52.57 29.45
C ASP A 106 29.18 -52.32 27.98
N LEU A 107 28.92 -51.05 27.66
CA LEU A 107 29.18 -50.49 26.34
C LEU A 107 29.75 -49.09 26.55
N THR A 108 31.07 -48.96 26.50
CA THR A 108 31.77 -47.67 26.57
C THR A 108 31.57 -46.94 25.22
N PRO A 109 30.88 -45.78 25.17
CA PRO A 109 30.80 -45.00 23.94
C PRO A 109 31.97 -44.02 23.82
N PRO A 110 32.48 -43.75 22.61
CA PRO A 110 33.52 -42.75 22.39
C PRO A 110 33.03 -41.36 22.81
N ARG A 111 33.89 -40.60 23.49
CA ARG A 111 33.66 -39.18 23.82
C ARG A 111 33.59 -38.37 22.52
N SER A 112 32.41 -38.25 21.95
CA SER A 112 32.07 -37.21 20.99
C SER A 112 31.15 -36.22 21.69
N ARG A 113 31.64 -35.01 21.96
CA ARG A 113 30.78 -33.86 22.26
C ARG A 113 29.93 -33.61 21.01
N ARG A 114 28.75 -34.22 20.95
CA ARG A 114 27.67 -33.79 20.07
C ARG A 114 26.60 -33.19 20.98
N GLN A 115 26.62 -31.87 21.05
CA GLN A 115 25.63 -31.08 21.75
C GLN A 115 24.32 -31.22 20.96
N VAL A 116 23.45 -32.13 21.38
CA VAL A 116 22.11 -32.27 20.83
C VAL A 116 21.27 -31.14 21.44
N PRO A 117 20.67 -30.25 20.64
CA PRO A 117 19.78 -29.23 21.17
C PRO A 117 18.56 -29.89 21.84
N PRO A 118 18.05 -29.34 22.96
CA PRO A 118 16.84 -29.89 23.56
C PRO A 118 15.67 -29.80 22.57
N LEU A 119 14.93 -30.90 22.46
CA LEU A 119 13.69 -30.99 21.69
C LEU A 119 12.66 -30.02 22.30
N PRO A 120 12.02 -29.14 21.51
CA PRO A 120 11.08 -28.16 22.04
C PRO A 120 9.79 -28.85 22.51
N THR A 121 9.59 -28.98 23.83
CA THR A 121 8.38 -29.55 24.44
C THR A 121 7.26 -28.53 24.68
N HIS A 122 7.26 -27.42 23.96
CA HIS A 122 6.11 -26.53 23.90
C HIS A 122 5.71 -26.41 22.43
N PRO A 123 4.42 -26.61 22.06
CA PRO A 123 3.97 -26.11 20.78
C PRO A 123 4.25 -24.61 20.80
N VAL A 124 5.22 -24.18 20.00
CA VAL A 124 5.40 -22.77 19.67
C VAL A 124 4.12 -22.40 18.95
N ARG A 125 3.17 -21.88 19.73
CA ARG A 125 1.99 -21.21 19.22
C ARG A 125 2.56 -20.12 18.34
N ARG A 126 2.51 -20.32 17.02
CA ARG A 126 2.72 -19.24 16.05
C ARG A 126 1.63 -18.23 16.39
N THR A 127 1.98 -17.26 17.22
CA THR A 127 1.15 -16.09 17.44
C THR A 127 1.00 -15.49 16.07
N GLY A 128 -0.21 -15.60 15.52
CA GLY A 128 -0.57 -15.00 14.25
C GLY A 128 -0.16 -13.54 14.31
N ARG A 129 0.93 -13.21 13.60
CA ARG A 129 1.33 -11.83 13.39
C ARG A 129 0.18 -11.19 12.63
N LYS A 130 -0.57 -10.36 13.34
CA LYS A 130 -1.51 -9.41 12.75
C LYS A 130 -0.76 -8.63 11.66
N PRO A 131 -1.40 -8.34 10.53
CA PRO A 131 -0.73 -7.71 9.39
C PRO A 131 -0.20 -6.33 9.77
N THR A 132 1.12 -6.21 9.83
CA THR A 132 1.91 -4.98 10.05
C THR A 132 1.87 -4.02 8.86
N TRP A 133 0.80 -4.02 8.09
CA TRP A 133 0.53 -3.01 7.05
C TRP A 133 -0.02 -1.70 7.62
N ALA A 134 -0.56 -1.74 8.84
CA ALA A 134 -1.13 -0.58 9.50
C ALA A 134 -0.10 0.53 9.81
N ILE A 135 1.22 0.27 9.68
CA ILE A 135 2.27 1.26 9.97
C ILE A 135 2.68 2.05 8.71
N LEU A 136 2.50 1.49 7.51
CA LEU A 136 2.73 2.23 6.25
C LEU A 136 1.58 3.20 5.94
N ALA A 137 0.35 2.84 6.29
CA ALA A 137 -0.78 3.77 6.35
C ALA A 137 -0.59 4.87 7.43
N LEU A 138 0.30 4.66 8.40
CA LEU A 138 0.46 5.53 9.56
C LEU A 138 1.44 6.69 9.32
N GLY A 139 2.53 6.50 8.54
CA GLY A 139 3.40 7.60 8.12
C GLY A 139 2.69 8.66 7.26
N VAL A 140 1.63 8.20 6.62
CA VAL A 140 0.69 8.92 5.77
C VAL A 140 -0.36 9.69 6.60
N VAL A 141 -0.93 9.07 7.64
CA VAL A 141 -1.80 9.74 8.63
C VAL A 141 -1.06 10.85 9.41
N LEU A 142 0.24 10.71 9.56
CA LEU A 142 1.11 11.63 10.28
C LEU A 142 1.33 12.97 9.55
N VAL A 143 1.35 12.95 8.22
CA VAL A 143 1.34 14.17 7.39
C VAL A 143 -0.05 14.83 7.46
N LEU A 144 -1.13 14.04 7.49
CA LEU A 144 -2.51 14.53 7.59
C LEU A 144 -2.81 15.27 8.91
N ALA A 145 -2.28 14.81 10.04
CA ALA A 145 -2.58 15.43 11.36
C ALA A 145 -1.98 16.85 11.51
N MET A 146 -0.96 17.21 10.72
CA MET A 146 -0.36 18.56 10.74
C MET A 146 -1.13 19.60 9.90
N ILE A 147 -2.12 19.18 9.09
CA ILE A 147 -2.78 20.06 8.10
C ILE A 147 -4.06 20.73 8.64
N ILE A 148 -4.65 20.25 9.74
CA ILE A 148 -5.95 20.74 10.24
C ILE A 148 -5.86 22.12 10.93
N GLY A 149 -4.65 22.64 11.22
CA GLY A 149 -4.47 23.87 11.99
C GLY A 149 -4.30 25.18 11.22
N ALA A 150 -4.05 25.18 9.91
CA ALA A 150 -3.49 26.37 9.23
C ALA A 150 -4.20 26.82 7.94
N THR A 151 -5.35 26.25 7.57
CA THR A 151 -5.99 26.53 6.27
C THR A 151 -6.98 27.71 6.24
N LEU A 152 -7.11 28.50 7.31
CA LEU A 152 -8.11 29.59 7.36
C LEU A 152 -7.59 31.03 7.22
N PHE A 153 -6.34 31.27 6.80
CA PHE A 153 -5.87 32.67 6.77
C PHE A 153 -5.12 33.20 5.52
N PHE A 154 -4.90 32.44 4.45
CA PHE A 154 -4.17 32.98 3.28
C PHE A 154 -4.83 32.82 1.92
N SER A 155 -6.16 32.73 1.88
CA SER A 155 -6.92 32.82 0.61
C SER A 155 -7.41 34.23 0.35
N SER A 156 -6.50 35.20 0.19
CA SER A 156 -6.78 36.53 -0.39
C SER A 156 -5.50 37.32 -0.66
N ARG A 157 -4.87 37.12 -1.83
CA ARG A 157 -4.54 38.22 -2.78
C ARG A 157 -3.66 37.78 -3.95
N ASN A 158 -4.17 38.15 -5.13
CA ASN A 158 -3.50 38.53 -6.37
C ASN A 158 -3.16 37.46 -7.41
N GLU A 159 -4.04 37.35 -8.42
CA GLU A 159 -3.62 37.39 -9.82
C GLU A 159 -3.08 38.80 -10.17
N PRO A 160 -2.11 38.91 -11.10
CA PRO A 160 -2.50 39.45 -12.40
C PRO A 160 -1.78 38.83 -13.61
N ASP A 161 -2.55 38.79 -14.70
CA ASP A 161 -2.24 38.92 -16.14
C ASP A 161 -0.84 38.57 -16.68
N ALA A 162 -0.86 37.64 -17.65
CA ALA A 162 0.20 37.43 -18.64
C ALA A 162 0.27 38.57 -19.66
N PRO A 163 1.47 38.84 -20.21
CA PRO A 163 1.57 38.78 -21.67
C PRO A 163 2.90 38.21 -22.22
N GLY A 164 2.79 37.43 -23.30
CA GLY A 164 3.60 37.61 -24.51
C GLY A 164 5.07 37.13 -24.57
N SER A 165 5.25 36.02 -25.31
CA SER A 165 6.30 35.76 -26.32
C SER A 165 7.77 35.57 -25.93
N ALA A 166 8.28 34.36 -26.20
CA ALA A 166 9.50 34.15 -26.98
C ALA A 166 9.52 32.75 -27.60
N VAL A 167 9.74 32.67 -28.92
CA VAL A 167 9.96 31.44 -29.68
C VAL A 167 11.40 30.98 -29.44
N THR A 168 11.59 29.74 -29.00
CA THR A 168 12.88 29.04 -29.03
C THR A 168 12.59 27.61 -29.50
N GLY A 169 13.47 27.06 -30.36
CA GLY A 169 13.24 25.84 -31.15
C GLY A 169 12.80 24.62 -30.32
N PRO A 170 12.34 23.53 -30.98
CA PRO A 170 11.62 22.45 -30.32
C PRO A 170 12.52 21.75 -29.28
N ALA A 171 12.48 22.23 -28.04
CA ALA A 171 12.67 21.40 -26.89
C ALA A 171 11.58 20.34 -27.02
N GLN A 172 11.98 19.09 -27.30
CA GLN A 172 11.04 17.98 -27.40
C GLN A 172 10.23 17.97 -26.11
N THR A 173 9.01 18.46 -26.21
CA THR A 173 8.07 18.49 -25.09
C THR A 173 7.61 17.05 -24.97
N LEU A 174 8.38 16.27 -24.20
CA LEU A 174 8.00 14.91 -23.86
C LEU A 174 6.65 15.01 -23.14
N SER A 175 5.67 14.27 -23.64
CA SER A 175 4.40 14.21 -22.93
C SER A 175 4.65 13.65 -21.52
N PRO A 176 3.88 14.08 -20.51
CA PRO A 176 4.03 13.54 -19.15
C PRO A 176 3.99 12.00 -19.11
N SER A 177 3.17 11.36 -19.94
CA SER A 177 3.09 9.91 -20.07
C SER A 177 4.38 9.28 -20.63
N ASP A 178 4.96 9.85 -21.70
CA ASP A 178 6.24 9.37 -22.24
C ASP A 178 7.41 9.56 -21.25
N ALA A 179 7.32 10.61 -20.42
CA ALA A 179 8.28 10.87 -19.36
C ALA A 179 8.19 9.82 -18.24
N ILE A 180 6.97 9.39 -17.87
CA ILE A 180 6.74 8.30 -16.92
C ILE A 180 7.29 6.97 -17.45
N GLU A 181 6.98 6.58 -18.68
CA GLU A 181 7.47 5.30 -19.23
C GLU A 181 9.00 5.23 -19.25
N ARG A 182 9.65 6.33 -19.67
CA ARG A 182 11.11 6.43 -19.65
C ARG A 182 11.70 6.46 -18.25
N ALA A 183 11.00 7.09 -17.30
CA ALA A 183 11.43 7.10 -15.91
C ALA A 183 11.31 5.70 -15.30
N GLU A 184 10.23 4.98 -15.57
CA GLU A 184 9.98 3.64 -15.06
C GLU A 184 11.07 2.65 -15.48
N ALA A 185 11.52 2.72 -16.74
CA ALA A 185 12.64 1.92 -17.25
C ALA A 185 13.99 2.19 -16.56
N LYS A 186 14.15 3.34 -15.89
CA LYS A 186 15.40 3.76 -15.24
C LYS A 186 15.35 3.66 -13.72
N LEU A 187 14.25 3.20 -13.14
CA LEU A 187 14.09 3.18 -11.69
C LEU A 187 15.15 2.30 -11.01
N PRO A 188 15.86 2.82 -9.99
CA PRO A 188 16.73 2.00 -9.19
C PRO A 188 15.93 1.09 -8.25
N THR A 189 16.48 -0.09 -7.96
CA THR A 189 15.93 -0.97 -6.93
C THR A 189 16.27 -0.41 -5.54
N LEU A 190 15.26 -0.04 -4.76
CA LEU A 190 15.44 0.46 -3.40
C LEU A 190 15.86 -0.69 -2.44
N PRO A 191 16.69 -0.40 -1.43
CA PRO A 191 17.14 -1.41 -0.48
C PRO A 191 16.01 -1.90 0.44
N GLY A 192 15.97 -3.22 0.67
CA GLY A 192 14.99 -3.86 1.55
C GLY A 192 13.89 -4.60 0.78
N ALA A 193 12.80 -4.91 1.46
CA ALA A 193 11.64 -5.55 0.83
C ALA A 193 10.77 -4.49 0.14
N ALA A 194 10.49 -4.69 -1.15
CA ALA A 194 9.63 -3.80 -1.92
C ALA A 194 8.22 -3.75 -1.32
N ASN A 195 7.63 -2.55 -1.32
CA ASN A 195 6.24 -2.38 -0.92
C ASN A 195 5.34 -2.97 -2.03
N PRO A 196 4.36 -3.82 -1.69
CA PRO A 196 3.37 -4.35 -2.63
C PRO A 196 2.52 -3.27 -3.32
N GLU A 197 2.42 -2.05 -2.78
CA GLU A 197 1.76 -0.90 -3.44
C GLU A 197 2.68 -0.14 -4.42
N ASN A 198 3.88 -0.66 -4.71
CA ASN A 198 4.78 -0.10 -5.71
C ASN A 198 4.13 -0.13 -7.10
N ALA A 199 3.76 1.03 -7.61
CA ALA A 199 3.10 1.17 -8.89
C ALA A 199 3.25 2.58 -9.44
N THR A 200 2.92 2.73 -10.72
CA THR A 200 2.58 4.04 -11.29
C THR A 200 1.11 4.30 -10.93
N LEU A 201 0.85 5.40 -10.23
CA LEU A 201 -0.44 5.72 -9.63
C LEU A 201 -0.96 7.04 -10.19
N SER A 202 -2.28 7.15 -10.35
CA SER A 202 -2.89 8.47 -10.57
C SER A 202 -2.72 9.34 -9.32
N ILE A 203 -2.71 10.66 -9.51
CA ILE A 203 -2.63 11.61 -8.39
C ILE A 203 -3.81 11.40 -7.42
N ASP A 204 -5.00 11.10 -7.92
CA ASP A 204 -6.16 10.83 -7.08
C ASP A 204 -5.97 9.56 -6.24
N LYS A 205 -5.37 8.51 -6.82
CA LYS A 205 -5.05 7.31 -6.05
C LYS A 205 -3.96 7.58 -5.02
N ALA A 206 -2.98 8.41 -5.35
CA ALA A 206 -1.97 8.84 -4.40
C ALA A 206 -2.56 9.65 -3.24
N LEU A 207 -3.60 10.46 -3.48
CA LEU A 207 -4.37 11.15 -2.43
C LEU A 207 -5.21 10.18 -1.58
N GLU A 208 -5.85 9.20 -2.20
CA GLU A 208 -6.65 8.17 -1.52
C GLU A 208 -5.77 7.29 -0.62
N LEU A 209 -4.59 6.92 -1.12
CA LEU A 209 -3.54 6.25 -0.35
C LEU A 209 -2.77 7.23 0.55
N HIS A 210 -3.13 8.52 0.48
CA HIS A 210 -2.58 9.63 1.26
C HIS A 210 -1.03 9.70 1.21
N LEU A 211 -0.44 9.26 0.08
CA LEU A 211 0.98 9.35 -0.23
C LEU A 211 1.42 10.80 -0.49
N VAL A 212 0.47 11.65 -0.88
CA VAL A 212 0.63 13.08 -1.13
C VAL A 212 -0.50 13.83 -0.45
N THR A 213 -0.28 15.11 -0.13
CA THR A 213 -1.32 15.99 0.40
C THR A 213 -2.15 16.59 -0.73
N GLN A 214 -3.33 17.14 -0.41
CA GLN A 214 -4.13 17.88 -1.40
C GLN A 214 -3.34 19.03 -2.02
N ALA A 215 -2.60 19.79 -1.18
CA ALA A 215 -1.77 20.90 -1.65
C ALA A 215 -0.68 20.43 -2.62
N ASP A 216 0.00 19.32 -2.30
CA ASP A 216 1.02 18.76 -3.19
C ASP A 216 0.40 18.24 -4.49
N ALA A 217 -0.73 17.55 -4.41
CA ALA A 217 -1.45 17.06 -5.59
C ALA A 217 -1.88 18.20 -6.52
N ASP A 218 -2.34 19.33 -5.98
CA ASP A 218 -2.72 20.50 -6.77
C ASP A 218 -1.51 21.12 -7.47
N LEU A 219 -0.35 21.18 -6.79
CA LEU A 219 0.92 21.59 -7.42
C LEU A 219 1.34 20.62 -8.54
N MET A 220 1.25 19.31 -8.31
CA MET A 220 1.58 18.29 -9.31
C MET A 220 0.68 18.42 -10.55
N ARG A 221 -0.64 18.58 -10.37
CA ARG A 221 -1.58 18.80 -11.47
C ARG A 221 -1.30 20.11 -12.22
N ALA A 222 -0.99 21.18 -11.50
CA ALA A 222 -0.63 22.47 -12.10
C ALA A 222 0.67 22.39 -12.94
N ALA A 223 1.59 21.49 -12.59
CA ALA A 223 2.78 21.20 -13.39
C ALA A 223 2.52 20.32 -14.62
N GLY A 224 1.30 19.77 -14.75
CA GLY A 224 0.85 18.90 -15.83
C GLY A 224 0.93 17.40 -15.54
N ALA A 225 1.15 17.01 -14.27
CA ALA A 225 1.13 15.61 -13.88
C ALA A 225 -0.31 15.10 -13.76
N SER A 226 -0.57 13.89 -14.25
CA SER A 226 -1.78 13.11 -13.97
C SER A 226 -1.47 11.83 -13.20
N GLU A 227 -0.25 11.34 -13.36
CA GLU A 227 0.28 10.11 -12.76
C GLU A 227 1.65 10.37 -12.14
N ILE A 228 1.99 9.55 -11.16
CA ILE A 228 3.27 9.58 -10.44
C ILE A 228 3.78 8.16 -10.27
N ILE A 229 5.10 7.99 -10.35
CA ILE A 229 5.72 6.72 -10.01
C ILE A 229 5.93 6.70 -8.51
N TYR A 230 5.35 5.72 -7.84
CA TYR A 230 5.60 5.45 -6.43
C TYR A 230 6.41 4.16 -6.27
N ARG A 231 7.53 4.27 -5.56
CA ARG A 231 8.30 3.11 -5.10
C ARG A 231 8.62 3.29 -3.63
N ALA A 232 8.33 2.29 -2.83
CA ALA A 232 8.71 2.20 -1.44
C ALA A 232 9.33 0.84 -1.13
N SER A 233 10.13 0.82 -0.09
CA SER A 233 10.74 -0.39 0.46
C SER A 233 10.89 -0.24 1.96
N SER A 234 10.90 -1.37 2.67
CA SER A 234 11.10 -1.39 4.11
C SER A 234 12.01 -2.53 4.49
N ASP A 235 12.80 -2.33 5.54
CA ASP A 235 13.61 -3.40 6.10
C ASP A 235 12.82 -4.12 7.22
N PRO A 236 12.41 -5.39 7.01
CA PRO A 236 11.70 -6.14 8.03
C PRO A 236 12.57 -6.46 9.25
N ALA A 237 13.91 -6.45 9.12
CA ALA A 237 14.84 -6.64 10.23
C ALA A 237 15.06 -5.36 11.05
N ASN A 238 14.88 -4.19 10.44
CA ASN A 238 15.12 -2.88 11.04
C ASN A 238 13.87 -1.97 11.01
N SER A 239 12.67 -2.54 11.09
CA SER A 239 11.41 -1.76 11.15
C SER A 239 11.44 -0.78 12.34
N PRO A 240 11.09 0.51 12.17
CA PRO A 240 10.29 1.12 11.10
C PRO A 240 11.11 1.82 9.99
N ASN A 241 12.33 1.34 9.70
CA ASN A 241 13.15 1.89 8.64
C ASN A 241 12.58 1.57 7.26
N GLY A 242 12.27 2.62 6.50
CA GLY A 242 11.78 2.51 5.13
C GLY A 242 12.38 3.59 4.23
N ALA A 243 12.27 3.35 2.93
CA ALA A 243 12.64 4.28 1.88
C ALA A 243 11.47 4.46 0.92
N MET A 244 11.31 5.66 0.41
CA MET A 244 10.30 6.05 -0.56
C MET A 244 10.95 6.89 -1.66
N LEU A 245 10.48 6.68 -2.89
CA LEU A 245 10.82 7.41 -4.09
C LEU A 245 9.50 7.78 -4.79
N LEU A 246 9.38 9.05 -5.12
CA LEU A 246 8.31 9.60 -5.93
C LEU A 246 8.91 10.28 -7.16
N VAL A 247 8.41 9.95 -8.34
CA VAL A 247 8.80 10.65 -9.57
C VAL A 247 7.54 11.25 -10.18
N VAL A 248 7.56 12.57 -10.34
CA VAL A 248 6.44 13.34 -10.85
C VAL A 248 6.83 13.95 -12.20
N PRO A 249 6.11 13.68 -13.29
CA PRO A 249 6.37 14.28 -14.58
C PRO A 249 5.85 15.72 -14.61
N ALA A 250 6.57 16.61 -15.27
CA ALA A 250 6.12 17.97 -15.52
C ALA A 250 6.10 18.25 -17.02
N SER A 251 5.30 19.24 -17.42
CA SER A 251 5.15 19.64 -18.82
C SER A 251 6.44 20.20 -19.44
N SER A 252 7.38 20.63 -18.61
CA SER A 252 8.68 21.14 -19.04
C SER A 252 9.69 21.10 -17.89
N ALA A 253 10.98 21.29 -18.22
CA ALA A 253 12.02 21.36 -17.21
C ALA A 253 11.85 22.54 -16.23
N ALA A 254 11.40 23.70 -16.74
CA ALA A 254 11.10 24.86 -15.90
C ALA A 254 9.95 24.57 -14.91
N GLN A 255 8.93 23.82 -15.34
CA GLN A 255 7.84 23.40 -14.45
C GLN A 255 8.30 22.35 -13.44
N ALA A 256 9.22 21.46 -13.82
CA ALA A 256 9.81 20.49 -12.88
C ALA A 256 10.60 21.19 -11.76
N THR A 257 11.41 22.20 -12.10
CA THR A 257 12.12 23.04 -11.11
C THR A 257 11.13 23.75 -10.21
N LYS A 258 10.14 24.45 -10.79
CA LYS A 258 9.11 25.17 -10.01
C LYS A 258 8.33 24.24 -9.08
N LEU A 259 7.98 23.05 -9.55
CA LEU A 259 7.30 22.03 -8.75
C LEU A 259 8.18 21.56 -7.59
N ALA A 260 9.45 21.23 -7.83
CA ALA A 260 10.37 20.83 -6.78
C ALA A 260 10.57 21.94 -5.74
N ASP A 261 10.65 23.21 -6.16
CA ASP A 261 10.74 24.36 -5.27
C ASP A 261 9.50 24.50 -4.39
N ALA A 262 8.31 24.42 -4.99
CA ALA A 262 7.04 24.53 -4.28
C ALA A 262 6.82 23.37 -3.29
N LEU A 263 7.20 22.14 -3.66
CA LEU A 263 7.13 20.99 -2.74
C LEU A 263 8.09 21.13 -1.56
N ARG A 264 9.28 21.70 -1.79
CA ARG A 264 10.24 22.03 -0.73
C ARG A 264 9.70 23.11 0.22
N GLU A 265 9.05 24.13 -0.34
CA GLU A 265 8.40 25.19 0.43
C GLU A 265 7.26 24.64 1.30
N ASN A 266 6.43 23.74 0.76
CA ASN A 266 5.40 23.03 1.53
C ASN A 266 6.00 22.23 2.70
N LEU A 267 7.12 21.53 2.49
CA LEU A 267 7.81 20.81 3.58
C LEU A 267 8.29 21.78 4.67
N ALA A 268 8.91 22.90 4.28
CA ALA A 268 9.34 23.90 5.25
C ALA A 268 8.15 24.51 6.03
N GLY A 269 7.06 24.82 5.33
CA GLY A 269 5.83 25.37 5.91
C GLY A 269 5.12 24.42 6.87
N THR A 270 5.33 23.10 6.73
CA THR A 270 4.76 22.06 7.60
C THR A 270 5.65 21.71 8.80
N GLY A 271 6.70 22.49 9.05
CA GLY A 271 7.57 22.34 10.22
C GLY A 271 8.74 21.38 10.03
N PHE A 272 9.05 20.97 8.80
CA PHE A 272 10.28 20.26 8.52
C PHE A 272 11.47 21.23 8.56
N VAL A 273 12.56 20.79 9.18
CA VAL A 273 13.78 21.58 9.27
C VAL A 273 14.68 21.25 8.09
N ALA A 274 15.03 22.26 7.30
CA ALA A 274 15.97 22.14 6.18
C ALA A 274 17.42 22.07 6.69
N THR A 275 18.18 21.09 6.20
CA THR A 275 19.59 20.92 6.51
C THR A 275 20.37 20.60 5.22
N PRO A 276 21.58 21.15 5.01
CA PRO A 276 22.35 20.89 3.80
C PRO A 276 22.70 19.41 3.65
N LEU A 277 22.56 18.84 2.45
CA LEU A 277 22.82 17.44 2.10
C LEU A 277 23.71 17.35 0.85
N GLY A 278 24.53 16.29 0.77
CA GLY A 278 25.34 16.01 -0.42
C GLY A 278 26.65 16.82 -0.50
N PRO A 279 27.40 16.68 -1.62
CA PRO A 279 28.68 17.36 -1.80
C PRO A 279 28.49 18.87 -1.74
N ALA A 280 29.26 19.55 -0.89
CA ALA A 280 29.19 20.98 -0.62
C ALA A 280 27.81 21.51 -0.17
N GLY A 281 26.87 20.64 0.26
CA GLY A 281 25.53 21.06 0.66
C GLY A 281 24.65 21.55 -0.50
N ALA A 282 24.88 21.01 -1.71
CA ALA A 282 24.14 21.38 -2.92
C ALA A 282 22.62 21.11 -2.82
N ASP A 283 22.21 20.17 -1.96
CA ASP A 283 20.82 19.80 -1.74
C ASP A 283 20.35 20.12 -0.33
N LEU A 284 19.03 20.14 -0.11
CA LEU A 284 18.43 20.35 1.20
C LEU A 284 17.63 19.12 1.64
N MET A 285 18.06 18.51 2.75
CA MET A 285 17.29 17.50 3.46
C MET A 285 16.32 18.17 4.43
N TYR A 286 15.04 17.90 4.25
CA TYR A 286 13.95 18.35 5.11
C TYR A 286 13.67 17.25 6.14
N THR A 287 13.83 17.55 7.43
CA THR A 287 13.63 16.56 8.51
C THR A 287 12.43 16.91 9.36
N GLY A 288 11.48 15.99 9.46
CA GLY A 288 10.33 16.04 10.36
C GLY A 288 10.46 14.99 11.46
N SER A 289 9.93 15.27 12.66
CA SER A 289 9.96 14.33 13.79
C SER A 289 8.73 14.45 14.66
N ASN A 290 8.25 13.33 15.17
CA ASN A 290 7.19 13.27 16.19
C ASN A 290 7.26 11.96 16.98
N ALA A 291 6.22 11.69 17.77
CA ALA A 291 6.13 10.52 18.66
C ALA A 291 6.23 9.17 17.93
N GLN A 292 5.96 9.11 16.62
CA GLN A 292 5.91 7.86 15.87
C GLN A 292 7.18 7.59 15.06
N GLY A 293 7.96 8.64 14.75
CA GLY A 293 9.13 8.49 13.90
C GLY A 293 9.78 9.79 13.53
N ARG A 294 10.90 9.64 12.85
CA ARG A 294 11.63 10.71 12.19
C ARG A 294 11.69 10.40 10.70
N VAL A 295 11.43 11.41 9.88
CA VAL A 295 11.45 11.30 8.42
C VAL A 295 12.42 12.35 7.87
N GLY A 296 13.24 11.94 6.91
CA GLY A 296 14.09 12.81 6.11
C GLY A 296 13.61 12.76 4.67
N ALA A 297 13.31 13.90 4.07
CA ALA A 297 12.87 14.02 2.69
C ALA A 297 13.78 14.95 1.88
N LEU A 298 13.87 14.71 0.59
CA LEU A 298 14.58 15.55 -0.38
C LEU A 298 13.76 15.62 -1.67
N TRP A 299 13.66 16.80 -2.26
CA TRP A 299 13.11 17.01 -3.58
C TRP A 299 14.13 17.72 -4.46
N TYR A 300 14.28 17.26 -5.69
CA TYR A 300 15.12 17.90 -6.68
C TYR A 300 14.54 17.73 -8.09
N PRO A 301 14.76 18.70 -9.00
CA PRO A 301 14.38 18.57 -10.40
C PRO A 301 15.40 17.73 -11.18
N SER A 302 14.90 16.96 -12.14
CA SER A 302 15.69 16.16 -13.07
C SER A 302 15.09 16.26 -14.47
N SER A 303 15.63 17.17 -15.29
CA SER A 303 15.08 17.47 -16.62
C SER A 303 13.58 17.81 -16.51
N THR A 304 12.68 17.05 -17.14
CA THR A 304 11.23 17.25 -17.07
C THR A 304 10.53 16.53 -15.90
N LEU A 305 11.29 16.05 -14.91
CA LEU A 305 10.77 15.30 -13.76
C LEU A 305 11.09 16.04 -12.46
N ALA A 306 10.19 16.00 -11.49
CA ALA A 306 10.48 16.30 -10.09
C ALA A 306 10.64 14.99 -9.33
N VAL A 307 11.80 14.78 -8.70
CA VAL A 307 12.14 13.55 -7.99
C VAL A 307 12.17 13.82 -6.49
N GLY A 308 11.32 13.09 -5.77
CA GLY A 308 11.20 13.13 -4.33
C GLY A 308 11.69 11.84 -3.71
N MET A 309 12.48 11.93 -2.65
CA MET A 309 12.97 10.78 -1.90
C MET A 309 12.73 10.99 -0.42
N GLY A 310 12.38 9.91 0.28
CA GLY A 310 12.13 9.92 1.71
C GLY A 310 12.73 8.71 2.38
N VAL A 311 13.22 8.90 3.61
CA VAL A 311 13.59 7.81 4.51
C VAL A 311 12.93 8.01 5.86
N SER A 312 12.50 6.90 6.47
CA SER A 312 11.91 6.89 7.81
C SER A 312 12.80 6.15 8.80
N GLN A 313 12.64 6.49 10.07
CA GLN A 313 13.22 5.75 11.19
C GLN A 313 12.44 5.89 12.49
N SER A 314 12.78 5.03 13.46
CA SER A 314 12.26 5.12 14.83
C SER A 314 12.54 6.49 15.44
N PRO A 315 11.66 7.05 16.29
CA PRO A 315 11.91 8.33 16.94
C PRO A 315 13.16 8.30 17.84
N THR A 316 13.55 7.13 18.34
CA THR A 316 14.77 6.89 19.12
C THR A 316 16.00 6.56 18.29
N GLY A 317 15.86 6.48 16.96
CA GLY A 317 16.96 6.18 16.04
C GLY A 317 17.95 7.33 15.94
N ASP A 318 19.20 7.01 15.67
CA ASP A 318 20.27 7.99 15.49
C ASP A 318 19.97 8.91 14.28
N PRO A 319 19.89 10.24 14.46
CA PRO A 319 19.69 11.18 13.35
C PRO A 319 20.75 11.09 12.26
N ALA A 320 22.00 10.74 12.61
CA ALA A 320 23.07 10.59 11.63
C ALA A 320 22.81 9.42 10.67
N GLN A 321 22.27 8.31 11.18
CA GLN A 321 21.91 7.15 10.35
C GLN A 321 20.79 7.45 9.36
N LEU A 322 19.82 8.31 9.72
CA LEU A 322 18.79 8.77 8.79
C LEU A 322 19.41 9.48 7.60
N ARG A 323 20.31 10.43 7.90
CA ARG A 323 21.01 11.22 6.90
C ARG A 323 21.86 10.33 6.00
N THR A 324 22.68 9.45 6.57
CA THR A 324 23.52 8.53 5.79
C THR A 324 22.69 7.67 4.84
N ARG A 325 21.53 7.17 5.28
CA ARG A 325 20.63 6.39 4.42
C ARG A 325 20.03 7.24 3.30
N LEU A 326 19.60 8.46 3.60
CA LEU A 326 19.12 9.38 2.56
C LEU A 326 20.22 9.70 1.54
N GLU A 327 21.47 9.90 1.98
CA GLU A 327 22.62 10.15 1.09
C GLU A 327 22.92 8.94 0.20
N GLN A 328 22.82 7.72 0.74
CA GLN A 328 22.98 6.48 -0.03
C GLN A 328 21.91 6.36 -1.12
N ILE A 329 20.64 6.54 -0.77
CA ILE A 329 19.53 6.49 -1.73
C ILE A 329 19.65 7.62 -2.75
N ARG A 330 19.97 8.84 -2.31
CA ARG A 330 20.24 9.97 -3.21
C ARG A 330 21.31 9.62 -4.23
N THR A 331 22.43 9.03 -3.81
CA THR A 331 23.51 8.66 -4.74
C THR A 331 23.04 7.64 -5.76
N GLN A 332 22.22 6.66 -5.35
CA GLN A 332 21.65 5.68 -6.25
C GLN A 332 20.64 6.29 -7.24
N VAL A 333 19.72 7.11 -6.75
CA VAL A 333 18.66 7.72 -7.55
C VAL A 333 19.21 8.80 -8.47
N THR A 334 20.17 9.62 -8.03
CA THR A 334 20.84 10.62 -8.88
C THR A 334 21.67 9.99 -10.00
N GLY A 335 22.13 8.74 -9.84
CA GLY A 335 22.73 7.97 -10.93
C GLY A 335 21.73 7.61 -12.05
N ALA A 336 20.46 7.39 -11.71
CA ALA A 336 19.38 7.13 -12.66
C ALA A 336 18.70 8.41 -13.19
N PHE A 337 18.52 9.40 -12.31
CA PHE A 337 17.86 10.68 -12.52
C PHE A 337 18.79 11.82 -12.08
N PRO A 338 19.67 12.31 -12.96
CA PRO A 338 20.61 13.38 -12.61
C PRO A 338 19.88 14.66 -12.19
N ALA A 339 20.34 15.30 -11.12
CA ALA A 339 19.83 16.60 -10.71
C ALA A 339 20.23 17.68 -11.73
N THR A 340 19.32 18.61 -12.00
CA THR A 340 19.50 19.72 -12.97
C THR A 340 19.34 21.08 -12.35
#